data_AF-A0A952TEC4-F1
#
_entry.id   AF-A0A952TEC4-F1
#
_cell.length_a   1.000
_cell.length_b   1.000
_cell.length_c   1.000
_cell.angle_alpha   90.00
_cell.angle_beta   90.00
_cell.angle_gamma   90.00
#
_symmetry.space_group_name_H-M   'P 1'
#
loop_
_entity.id
_entity.type
_entity.pdbx_description
1 polymer ?
#
loop_
_entity_poly.entity_id
_entity_poly.type
_entity_poly.pdbx_seq_one_letter_code
_entity_poly.pdbx_strand_id
1 'polypeptide(L)'
;MKNFVLIAALLGPGVAAAALPWISSAPTASLKSEAVSSQWNWQPSGYESTPISAECHWTRMEKVLWAGGSEDALAGRLEKWFSRCGPELSKDRRPSPLNLLQFINVNHSLKQAPYLQRVTFGLSDGRILRGLAAFKPGNRPRPLVIAMCGVFCRIENGPSLRAFYMQLFEESPFHLIMLGNPTGADFSIDNGSVAMGGFDGGAMILDVVKKVRASSLNQKITSIHVTGVSLGSHSVLYASLYDSFAANGFPTVSSFTAVCPVVDLQASVERGMTGALRGSYYRSQTRVFLEQVTRHIPILSALAPSLQASGNNPLRILFNEGVVSYYNGFNGRAPWDLQPLQGRRINSSQDLKEINRFQNWARFVRRPTLALYTHDDEFVVPTVNSTRLVRSLGAVPNRQLGVTGVAHGNHCAMAASYGWRNYTALLRGHILAHTAERASYLRLSATIPFVARPGDFPLGSQGRVVAYGWELQAGSAQVRLRLRAFQPIARECQRRENDLNLTPPDCSPEFSASYPVSMFSAAGLRVPNSSFEANTMSRWLNANSWILGPNGEEITGQIETLPAAVRVRGAYEL
;
A
#
# COMPACT_ATOMS: atom_id res chain seq x y z
N MET A 1 23.81 41.62 3.93
CA MET A 1 22.89 42.77 3.96
C MET A 1 21.62 42.39 3.19
N LYS A 2 20.48 42.51 3.87
CA LYS A 2 19.08 42.70 3.41
C LYS A 2 18.68 42.15 2.03
N ASN A 3 17.80 41.14 2.01
CA ASN A 3 16.39 41.34 1.65
C ASN A 3 15.57 40.07 1.94
N PHE A 4 14.69 40.19 2.94
CA PHE A 4 13.60 39.27 3.27
C PHE A 4 12.35 39.79 2.54
N VAL A 5 11.61 38.92 1.86
CA VAL A 5 10.21 39.17 1.50
C VAL A 5 9.36 38.01 2.00
N LEU A 6 8.32 38.44 2.72
CA LEU A 6 7.28 37.74 3.45
C LEU A 6 6.26 37.13 2.49
N ILE A 7 5.86 35.86 2.68
CA ILE A 7 4.52 35.39 2.32
C ILE A 7 3.98 34.60 3.52
N ALA A 8 3.22 35.31 4.35
CA ALA A 8 2.33 34.76 5.35
C ALA A 8 0.91 35.21 4.99
N ALA A 9 0.12 34.32 4.38
CA ALA A 9 -1.33 34.41 4.31
C ALA A 9 -1.87 33.12 3.70
N LEU A 10 -2.44 32.24 4.55
CA LEU A 10 -3.52 31.28 4.27
C LEU A 10 -3.59 30.22 5.40
N LEU A 11 -3.70 30.64 6.66
CA LEU A 11 -4.18 29.79 7.75
C LEU A 11 -4.99 30.67 8.70
N GLY A 12 -6.26 30.30 8.92
CA GLY A 12 -7.16 30.99 9.84
C GLY A 12 -6.66 30.96 11.29
N PRO A 13 -7.20 31.83 12.15
CA PRO A 13 -6.74 31.96 13.53
C PRO A 13 -7.15 30.71 14.33
N GLY A 14 -6.18 29.94 14.85
CA GLY A 14 -6.51 28.91 15.84
C GLY A 14 -5.60 27.69 15.99
N VAL A 15 -4.50 27.55 15.25
CA VAL A 15 -3.54 26.46 15.51
C VAL A 15 -2.11 26.97 15.42
N ALA A 16 -1.48 27.20 16.56
CA ALA A 16 -0.03 27.40 16.63
C ALA A 16 0.66 26.09 16.26
N ALA A 17 1.35 26.05 15.11
CA ALA A 17 2.22 24.95 14.74
C ALA A 17 3.44 24.96 15.69
N ALA A 18 3.42 24.11 16.72
CA ALA A 18 4.62 23.82 17.49
C ALA A 18 5.63 23.12 16.56
N ALA A 19 6.65 23.87 16.12
CA ALA A 19 7.73 23.35 15.31
C ALA A 19 8.48 22.26 16.10
N LEU A 20 8.42 21.01 15.61
CA LEU A 20 9.20 19.90 16.15
C LEU A 20 10.67 20.08 15.71
N PRO A 21 11.65 20.14 16.63
CA PRO A 21 13.05 20.48 16.30
C PRO A 21 13.79 19.46 15.41
N TRP A 22 13.16 18.32 15.09
CA TRP A 22 13.73 17.26 14.27
C TRP A 22 13.10 17.14 12.87
N ILE A 23 12.09 17.96 12.55
CA ILE A 23 11.44 17.98 11.23
C ILE A 23 11.86 19.25 10.51
N SER A 24 12.82 19.15 9.59
CA SER A 24 13.19 20.24 8.69
C SER A 24 12.52 20.07 7.32
N SER A 25 12.05 21.18 6.74
CA SER A 25 11.58 21.23 5.36
C SER A 25 12.77 21.23 4.41
N ALA A 26 12.92 20.19 3.59
CA ALA A 26 13.99 20.11 2.58
C ALA A 26 13.62 20.90 1.29
N PRO A 27 14.57 21.61 0.65
CA PRO A 27 14.34 22.34 -0.59
C PRO A 27 14.04 21.38 -1.77
N THR A 28 13.11 21.79 -2.63
CA THR A 28 12.64 21.00 -3.78
C THR A 28 13.52 21.22 -5.01
N ALA A 29 14.22 20.18 -5.49
CA ALA A 29 14.77 20.15 -6.83
C ALA A 29 13.68 19.72 -7.83
N SER A 30 13.52 20.47 -8.93
CA SER A 30 12.55 20.19 -10.00
C SER A 30 13.17 19.27 -11.05
N LEU A 31 12.67 18.04 -11.17
CA LEU A 31 13.00 17.11 -12.25
C LEU A 31 11.91 17.13 -13.33
N LYS A 32 12.33 17.32 -14.59
CA LYS A 32 11.48 17.19 -15.79
C LYS A 32 11.13 15.71 -15.98
N SER A 33 9.84 15.37 -15.96
CA SER A 33 9.37 14.02 -16.33
C SER A 33 9.07 13.98 -17.82
N GLU A 34 9.69 13.05 -18.54
CA GLU A 34 9.38 12.75 -19.94
C GLU A 34 7.93 12.26 -20.10
N ALA A 35 7.27 12.70 -21.17
CA ALA A 35 5.89 12.39 -21.49
C ALA A 35 5.75 10.94 -21.94
N VAL A 36 5.40 10.04 -21.02
CA VAL A 36 4.87 8.71 -21.35
C VAL A 36 3.49 8.90 -21.99
N SER A 37 3.21 8.18 -23.09
CA SER A 37 1.95 8.32 -23.84
C SER A 37 0.73 8.10 -22.95
N SER A 38 -0.30 8.94 -23.15
CA SER A 38 -1.54 8.99 -22.34
C SER A 38 -2.28 7.66 -22.20
N GLN A 39 -2.02 6.70 -23.09
CA GLN A 39 -2.64 5.38 -23.11
C GLN A 39 -2.27 4.48 -21.92
N TRP A 40 -1.16 4.78 -21.22
CA TRP A 40 -0.71 3.99 -20.06
C TRP A 40 -1.00 4.65 -18.72
N ASN A 41 -1.47 5.90 -18.71
CA ASN A 41 -1.82 6.60 -17.48
C ASN A 41 -3.06 5.97 -16.87
N TRP A 42 -2.88 5.19 -15.80
CA TRP A 42 -3.99 4.60 -15.08
C TRP A 42 -4.30 5.42 -13.84
N GLN A 43 -5.48 6.04 -13.80
CA GLN A 43 -5.96 6.69 -12.60
C GLN A 43 -7.00 5.78 -11.95
N PRO A 44 -6.68 5.09 -10.84
CA PRO A 44 -7.66 4.25 -10.17
C PRO A 44 -8.78 5.14 -9.64
N SER A 45 -9.99 5.02 -10.21
CA SER A 45 -11.17 5.69 -9.68
C SER A 45 -11.75 4.95 -8.47
N GLY A 46 -11.36 3.68 -8.29
CA GLY A 46 -12.05 2.74 -7.42
C GLY A 46 -13.37 2.23 -8.01
N TYR A 47 -13.74 2.58 -9.25
CA TYR A 47 -14.92 2.02 -9.90
C TYR A 47 -14.72 0.53 -10.19
N GLU A 48 -15.73 -0.28 -9.86
CA GLU A 48 -15.80 -1.67 -10.29
C GLU A 48 -16.42 -1.70 -11.70
N SER A 49 -15.60 -1.88 -12.73
CA SER A 49 -16.11 -2.02 -14.11
C SER A 49 -16.64 -3.43 -14.38
N THR A 50 -16.16 -4.40 -13.63
CA THR A 50 -16.42 -5.82 -13.80
C THR A 50 -17.53 -6.25 -12.82
N PRO A 51 -18.60 -6.88 -13.31
CA PRO A 51 -19.60 -7.54 -12.49
C PRO A 51 -19.00 -8.45 -11.41
N ILE A 52 -19.48 -8.31 -10.17
CA ILE A 52 -19.05 -9.15 -9.06
C ILE A 52 -20.22 -9.80 -8.32
N SER A 53 -20.03 -11.03 -7.86
CA SER A 53 -20.95 -11.75 -7.01
C SER A 53 -20.92 -11.19 -5.58
N ALA A 54 -22.04 -11.36 -4.87
CA ALA A 54 -22.18 -10.87 -3.49
C ALA A 54 -21.12 -11.45 -2.54
N GLU A 55 -20.62 -12.66 -2.81
CA GLU A 55 -19.60 -13.34 -2.00
C GLU A 55 -18.18 -12.78 -2.21
N CYS A 56 -17.95 -12.16 -3.36
CA CYS A 56 -16.67 -11.63 -3.80
C CYS A 56 -16.58 -10.11 -3.72
N HIS A 57 -17.64 -9.45 -3.24
CA HIS A 57 -17.60 -8.05 -2.88
C HIS A 57 -16.71 -7.78 -1.66
N TRP A 58 -16.05 -6.62 -1.65
CA TRP A 58 -15.02 -6.25 -0.69
C TRP A 58 -15.51 -6.24 0.77
N THR A 59 -16.81 -5.98 0.99
CA THR A 59 -17.45 -6.04 2.32
C THR A 59 -17.43 -7.44 2.91
N ARG A 60 -17.48 -8.51 2.09
CA ARG A 60 -17.36 -9.90 2.54
C ARG A 60 -15.94 -10.23 2.95
N MET A 61 -14.95 -9.74 2.21
CA MET A 61 -13.55 -9.90 2.57
C MET A 61 -13.22 -9.17 3.88
N GLU A 62 -13.81 -8.00 4.15
CA GLU A 62 -13.67 -7.37 5.46
C GLU A 62 -14.25 -8.20 6.61
N LYS A 63 -15.37 -8.91 6.39
CA LYS A 63 -15.87 -9.88 7.37
C LYS A 63 -14.86 -11.00 7.63
N VAL A 64 -14.16 -11.48 6.59
CA VAL A 64 -13.08 -12.47 6.72
C VAL A 64 -11.92 -11.94 7.57
N LEU A 65 -11.53 -10.69 7.33
CA LEU A 65 -10.46 -9.99 8.07
C LEU A 65 -10.85 -9.77 9.54
N TRP A 66 -12.11 -9.51 9.83
CA TRP A 66 -12.57 -9.15 11.17
C TRP A 66 -13.13 -10.30 12.00
N ALA A 67 -13.17 -11.52 11.46
CA ALA A 67 -13.62 -12.73 12.15
C ALA A 67 -12.76 -13.11 13.38
N GLY A 68 -11.66 -12.40 13.64
CA GLY A 68 -10.77 -12.64 14.77
C GLY A 68 -9.92 -13.90 14.61
N GLY A 69 -9.33 -14.35 15.71
CA GLY A 69 -8.40 -15.49 15.72
C GLY A 69 -6.94 -15.06 15.50
N SER A 70 -6.09 -16.04 15.23
CA SER A 70 -4.66 -15.87 14.98
C SER A 70 -4.37 -15.53 13.50
N GLU A 71 -3.18 -15.02 13.21
CA GLU A 71 -2.80 -14.57 11.86
C GLU A 71 -2.69 -15.73 10.86
N ASP A 72 -2.26 -16.90 11.31
CA ASP A 72 -2.26 -18.13 10.51
C ASP A 72 -3.69 -18.56 10.13
N ALA A 73 -4.63 -18.46 11.07
CA ALA A 73 -6.05 -18.72 10.82
C ALA A 73 -6.65 -17.67 9.88
N LEU A 74 -6.27 -16.39 10.01
CA LEU A 74 -6.66 -15.34 9.09
C LEU A 74 -6.14 -15.64 7.67
N ALA A 75 -4.86 -15.96 7.52
CA ALA A 75 -4.27 -16.32 6.24
C ALA A 75 -5.00 -17.50 5.59
N GLY A 76 -5.34 -18.54 6.36
CA GLY A 76 -6.13 -19.67 5.85
C GLY A 76 -7.54 -19.29 5.39
N ARG A 77 -8.19 -18.31 6.02
CA ARG A 77 -9.50 -17.81 5.55
C ARG A 77 -9.37 -16.92 4.31
N LEU A 78 -8.34 -16.07 4.25
CA LEU A 78 -8.05 -15.26 3.07
C LEU A 78 -7.74 -16.14 1.87
N GLU A 79 -6.93 -17.18 2.04
CA GLU A 79 -6.61 -18.15 1.00
C GLU A 79 -7.89 -18.78 0.41
N LYS A 80 -8.81 -19.23 1.28
CA LYS A 80 -10.11 -19.78 0.86
C LYS A 80 -11.00 -18.76 0.15
N TRP A 81 -10.96 -17.51 0.59
CA TRP A 81 -11.71 -16.44 -0.07
C TRP A 81 -11.13 -16.16 -1.46
N PHE A 82 -9.80 -16.04 -1.59
CA PHE A 82 -9.13 -15.81 -2.87
C PHE A 82 -9.19 -17.00 -3.81
N SER A 83 -9.20 -18.24 -3.33
CA SER A 83 -9.38 -19.41 -4.21
C SER A 83 -10.76 -19.42 -4.85
N ARG A 84 -11.79 -18.97 -4.12
CA ARG A 84 -13.17 -18.86 -4.59
C ARG A 84 -13.40 -17.63 -5.47
N CYS A 85 -12.96 -16.46 -5.01
CA CYS A 85 -13.26 -15.17 -5.63
C CYS A 85 -12.19 -14.70 -6.62
N GLY A 86 -10.99 -15.25 -6.56
CA GLY A 86 -9.88 -14.84 -7.40
C GLY A 86 -10.16 -14.96 -8.90
N PRO A 87 -10.73 -16.07 -9.41
CA PRO A 87 -11.08 -16.19 -10.82
C PRO A 87 -12.04 -15.10 -11.29
N GLU A 88 -13.07 -14.78 -10.51
CA GLU A 88 -14.05 -13.73 -10.83
C GLU A 88 -13.40 -12.34 -10.84
N LEU A 89 -12.66 -12.02 -9.78
CA LEU A 89 -12.04 -10.71 -9.60
C LEU A 89 -10.92 -10.41 -10.61
N SER A 90 -10.26 -11.45 -11.14
CA SER A 90 -9.14 -11.34 -12.07
C SER A 90 -9.51 -11.52 -13.55
N LYS A 91 -10.74 -11.98 -13.84
CA LYS A 91 -11.17 -12.46 -15.17
C LYS A 91 -10.91 -11.50 -16.34
N ASP A 92 -11.13 -10.20 -16.16
CA ASP A 92 -10.99 -9.20 -17.23
C ASP A 92 -9.68 -8.42 -17.15
N ARG A 93 -8.83 -8.79 -16.20
CA ARG A 93 -7.61 -8.05 -15.94
C ARG A 93 -6.49 -8.71 -16.72
N ARG A 94 -5.67 -7.84 -17.30
CA ARG A 94 -4.67 -8.22 -18.29
C ARG A 94 -3.70 -9.27 -17.71
N PRO A 95 -3.00 -10.04 -18.57
CA PRO A 95 -1.96 -10.94 -18.10
C PRO A 95 -0.94 -10.22 -17.20
N SER A 96 -0.39 -11.00 -16.29
CA SER A 96 0.51 -10.65 -15.19
C SER A 96 1.45 -9.42 -15.44
N PRO A 97 2.24 -9.34 -16.53
CA PRO A 97 3.16 -8.19 -16.72
C PRO A 97 2.44 -6.87 -17.04
N LEU A 98 1.29 -6.91 -17.72
CA LEU A 98 0.55 -5.70 -18.09
C LEU A 98 -0.11 -5.05 -16.87
N ASN A 99 -0.51 -5.85 -15.87
CA ASN A 99 -1.04 -5.31 -14.61
C ASN A 99 0.05 -4.57 -13.82
N LEU A 100 1.30 -5.08 -13.87
CA LEU A 100 2.43 -4.36 -13.31
C LEU A 100 2.67 -3.04 -14.06
N LEU A 101 2.68 -3.05 -15.40
CA LEU A 101 2.81 -1.83 -16.19
C LEU A 101 1.71 -0.82 -15.88
N GLN A 102 0.48 -1.28 -15.70
CA GLN A 102 -0.64 -0.42 -15.28
C GLN A 102 -0.40 0.16 -13.88
N PHE A 103 0.04 -0.66 -12.92
CA PHE A 103 0.31 -0.25 -11.55
C PHE A 103 1.49 0.74 -11.43
N ILE A 104 2.57 0.56 -12.19
CA ILE A 104 3.69 1.51 -12.17
C ILE A 104 3.31 2.86 -12.79
N ASN A 105 2.34 2.87 -13.70
CA ASN A 105 1.82 4.06 -14.37
C ASN A 105 0.57 4.63 -13.67
N VAL A 106 0.40 4.34 -12.37
CA VAL A 106 -0.62 4.99 -11.55
C VAL A 106 -0.43 6.51 -11.59
N ASN A 107 -1.41 7.21 -12.17
CA ASN A 107 -1.41 8.66 -12.31
C ASN A 107 -2.04 9.30 -11.07
N HIS A 108 -1.19 9.76 -10.15
CA HIS A 108 -1.60 10.50 -8.97
C HIS A 108 -0.48 11.45 -8.52
N SER A 109 -0.77 12.75 -8.53
CA SER A 109 0.22 13.79 -8.20
C SER A 109 0.30 14.00 -6.70
N LEU A 110 1.33 13.44 -6.07
CA LEU A 110 1.63 13.69 -4.65
C LEU A 110 1.93 15.17 -4.37
N LYS A 111 2.30 15.97 -5.38
CA LYS A 111 2.52 17.42 -5.23
C LYS A 111 1.21 18.19 -4.99
N GLN A 112 0.06 17.64 -5.40
CA GLN A 112 -1.25 18.26 -5.22
C GLN A 112 -1.95 17.81 -3.93
N ALA A 113 -1.36 16.85 -3.21
CA ALA A 113 -1.89 16.33 -1.96
C ALA A 113 -1.74 17.36 -0.81
N PRO A 114 -2.84 17.95 -0.30
CA PRO A 114 -2.76 19.10 0.62
C PRO A 114 -2.20 18.74 2.00
N TYR A 115 -2.33 17.49 2.42
CA TYR A 115 -1.91 17.03 3.74
C TYR A 115 -0.52 16.40 3.74
N LEU A 116 0.14 16.30 2.59
CA LEU A 116 1.39 15.59 2.44
C LEU A 116 2.58 16.52 2.65
N GLN A 117 3.43 16.20 3.61
CA GLN A 117 4.62 16.96 3.96
C GLN A 117 5.87 16.09 3.83
N ARG A 118 6.97 16.68 3.36
CA ARG A 118 8.28 16.02 3.41
C ARG A 118 8.78 16.03 4.83
N VAL A 119 9.27 14.88 5.30
CA VAL A 119 9.86 14.72 6.63
C VAL A 119 11.22 14.07 6.52
N THR A 120 12.08 14.36 7.48
CA THR A 120 13.41 13.77 7.59
C THR A 120 13.59 13.26 9.00
N PHE A 121 14.03 12.01 9.16
CA PHE A 121 14.28 11.40 10.45
C PHE A 121 15.79 11.22 10.61
N GLY A 122 16.38 11.88 11.61
CA GLY A 122 17.70 11.51 12.10
C GLY A 122 17.58 10.25 12.94
N LEU A 123 18.16 9.14 12.51
CA LEU A 123 18.16 7.82 13.16
C LEU A 123 19.10 7.81 14.39
N SER A 124 18.98 6.82 15.27
CA SER A 124 19.76 6.78 16.51
C SER A 124 21.26 6.59 16.28
N ASP A 125 21.64 6.07 15.11
CA ASP A 125 23.03 5.91 14.67
C ASP A 125 23.56 7.10 13.85
N GLY A 126 22.82 8.21 13.81
CA GLY A 126 23.18 9.44 13.11
C GLY A 126 22.85 9.45 11.62
N ARG A 127 22.33 8.36 11.06
CA ARG A 127 21.89 8.31 9.67
C ARG A 127 20.63 9.13 9.44
N ILE A 128 20.38 9.49 8.20
CA ILE A 128 19.23 10.28 7.76
C ILE A 128 18.29 9.39 6.93
N LEU A 129 17.02 9.34 7.31
CA LEU A 129 15.97 8.68 6.56
C LEU A 129 14.91 9.69 6.12
N ARG A 130 14.77 9.87 4.81
CA ARG A 130 13.73 10.73 4.23
C ARG A 130 12.38 10.03 4.17
N GLY A 131 11.31 10.81 4.34
CA GLY A 131 9.94 10.36 4.32
C GLY A 131 8.94 11.38 3.79
N LEU A 132 7.70 10.95 3.68
CA LEU A 132 6.51 11.81 3.56
C LEU A 132 5.58 11.51 4.73
N ALA A 133 4.99 12.53 5.32
CA ALA A 133 3.99 12.38 6.35
C ALA A 133 2.68 13.02 5.91
N ALA A 134 1.57 12.34 6.12
CA ALA A 134 0.23 12.82 5.88
C ALA A 134 -0.64 12.60 7.11
N PHE A 135 -1.16 13.69 7.66
CA PHE A 135 -2.06 13.66 8.81
C PHE A 135 -3.44 14.13 8.39
N LYS A 136 -4.48 13.37 8.76
CA LYS A 136 -5.87 13.78 8.61
C LYS A 136 -6.07 15.09 9.39
N PRO A 137 -6.93 15.99 8.90
CA PRO A 137 -7.26 17.20 9.62
C PRO A 137 -7.90 16.90 10.98
N GLY A 138 -7.99 17.96 11.80
CA GLY A 138 -8.57 17.91 13.14
C GLY A 138 -7.62 17.41 14.23
N ASN A 139 -8.18 17.29 15.44
CA ASN A 139 -7.48 16.83 16.65
C ASN A 139 -7.86 15.40 17.05
N ARG A 140 -8.72 14.74 16.27
CA ARG A 140 -9.17 13.38 16.57
C ARG A 140 -8.02 12.37 16.41
N PRO A 141 -7.65 11.63 17.46
CA PRO A 141 -6.62 10.60 17.36
C PRO A 141 -7.02 9.47 16.41
N ARG A 142 -6.06 8.96 15.62
CA ARG A 142 -6.27 7.91 14.61
C ARG A 142 -5.11 6.92 14.57
N PRO A 143 -5.31 5.74 13.96
CA PRO A 143 -4.19 4.86 13.66
C PRO A 143 -3.19 5.57 12.73
N LEU A 144 -1.91 5.40 13.02
CA LEU A 144 -0.82 5.77 12.12
C LEU A 144 -0.31 4.52 11.42
N VAL A 145 -0.18 4.61 10.10
CA VAL A 145 0.50 3.61 9.28
C VAL A 145 1.87 4.14 8.89
N ILE A 146 2.92 3.36 9.14
CA ILE A 146 4.27 3.61 8.63
C ILE A 146 4.50 2.66 7.46
N ALA A 147 4.64 3.20 6.25
CA ALA A 147 4.75 2.44 5.01
C ALA A 147 6.14 2.57 4.39
N MET A 148 6.90 1.49 4.25
CA MET A 148 8.20 1.51 3.57
C MET A 148 8.09 1.01 2.13
N CYS A 149 8.60 1.80 1.18
CA CYS A 149 8.56 1.41 -0.22
C CYS A 149 9.66 0.41 -0.61
N GLY A 150 9.56 -0.11 -1.83
CA GLY A 150 10.43 -1.16 -2.38
C GLY A 150 11.86 -0.73 -2.72
N VAL A 151 12.59 -1.61 -3.37
CA VAL A 151 13.99 -1.39 -3.77
C VAL A 151 14.14 -0.18 -4.70
N PHE A 152 15.21 0.58 -4.54
CA PHE A 152 15.54 1.82 -5.27
C PHE A 152 14.48 2.93 -5.19
N CYS A 153 13.47 2.77 -4.35
CA CYS A 153 12.40 3.73 -4.23
C CYS A 153 12.91 5.07 -3.69
N ARG A 154 12.49 6.14 -4.37
CA ARG A 154 12.71 7.53 -3.97
C ARG A 154 11.40 8.13 -3.46
N ILE A 155 11.52 8.99 -2.46
CA ILE A 155 10.37 9.61 -1.78
C ILE A 155 9.52 10.48 -2.72
N GLU A 156 10.11 10.99 -3.78
CA GLU A 156 9.49 12.06 -4.56
C GLU A 156 8.39 11.56 -5.50
N ASN A 157 8.48 10.32 -5.98
CA ASN A 157 7.63 9.88 -7.10
C ASN A 157 7.53 8.36 -7.32
N GLY A 158 7.49 7.56 -6.25
CA GLY A 158 7.36 6.10 -6.37
C GLY A 158 5.91 5.65 -6.67
N PRO A 159 5.67 4.66 -7.57
CA PRO A 159 4.33 4.12 -7.80
C PRO A 159 3.71 3.50 -6.55
N SER A 160 4.52 2.80 -5.76
CA SER A 160 4.11 2.25 -4.46
C SER A 160 3.74 3.34 -3.46
N LEU A 161 4.44 4.48 -3.46
CA LEU A 161 4.10 5.62 -2.61
C LEU A 161 2.76 6.23 -3.02
N ARG A 162 2.50 6.39 -4.32
CA ARG A 162 1.20 6.86 -4.82
C ARG A 162 0.07 5.91 -4.41
N ALA A 163 0.27 4.60 -4.57
CA ALA A 163 -0.72 3.60 -4.19
C ALA A 163 -0.97 3.60 -2.67
N PHE A 164 0.07 3.58 -1.84
CA PHE A 164 -0.08 3.67 -0.39
C PHE A 164 -0.74 4.96 0.06
N TYR A 165 -0.40 6.10 -0.52
CA TYR A 165 -1.07 7.35 -0.21
C TYR A 165 -2.58 7.29 -0.51
N MET A 166 -2.97 6.80 -1.68
CA MET A 166 -4.39 6.66 -2.00
C MET A 166 -5.10 5.65 -1.10
N GLN A 167 -4.55 4.46 -0.89
CA GLN A 167 -5.25 3.36 -0.22
C GLN A 167 -5.23 3.48 1.31
N LEU A 168 -4.10 3.91 1.89
CA LEU A 168 -3.90 3.96 3.34
C LEU A 168 -4.19 5.35 3.92
N PHE A 169 -4.06 6.41 3.13
CA PHE A 169 -4.40 7.75 3.59
C PHE A 169 -5.72 8.25 3.02
N GLU A 170 -5.87 8.38 1.70
CA GLU A 170 -7.09 8.99 1.14
C GLU A 170 -8.34 8.15 1.42
N GLU A 171 -8.30 6.85 1.14
CA GLU A 171 -9.44 5.92 1.19
C GLU A 171 -9.68 5.28 2.57
N SER A 172 -8.81 5.58 3.54
CA SER A 172 -8.79 4.97 4.87
C SER A 172 -8.74 6.03 5.99
N PRO A 173 -9.13 5.69 7.24
CA PRO A 173 -9.18 6.66 8.33
C PRO A 173 -7.81 6.90 9.00
N PHE A 174 -6.69 6.66 8.32
CA PHE A 174 -5.38 6.61 8.95
C PHE A 174 -4.56 7.88 8.74
N HIS A 175 -3.66 8.14 9.69
CA HIS A 175 -2.43 8.90 9.43
C HIS A 175 -1.46 8.01 8.65
N LEU A 176 -0.56 8.61 7.88
CA LEU A 176 0.40 7.88 7.07
C LEU A 176 1.78 8.53 7.14
N ILE A 177 2.82 7.76 7.42
CA ILE A 177 4.21 8.13 7.17
C ILE A 177 4.75 7.14 6.14
N MET A 178 5.16 7.62 4.98
CA MET A 178 5.83 6.83 3.96
C MET A 178 7.35 7.04 4.05
N LEU A 179 8.12 5.96 4.11
CA LEU A 179 9.56 5.98 4.26
C LEU A 179 10.25 5.56 2.97
N GLY A 180 11.37 6.22 2.67
CA GLY A 180 12.29 5.80 1.62
C GLY A 180 12.91 4.45 1.97
N ASN A 181 13.42 3.75 0.97
CA ASN A 181 14.14 2.51 1.20
C ASN A 181 15.64 2.81 1.39
N PRO A 182 16.38 2.04 2.22
CA PRO A 182 17.84 2.19 2.36
C PRO A 182 18.60 2.01 1.04
N THR A 183 18.01 1.30 0.08
CA THR A 183 18.57 1.15 -1.28
C THR A 183 18.28 2.33 -2.20
N GLY A 184 17.52 3.32 -1.76
CA GLY A 184 17.22 4.52 -2.55
C GLY A 184 18.44 5.43 -2.69
N ALA A 185 18.53 6.13 -3.83
CA ALA A 185 19.62 7.07 -4.08
C ALA A 185 19.66 8.21 -3.04
N ASP A 186 18.49 8.72 -2.64
CA ASP A 186 18.41 9.80 -1.64
C ASP A 186 19.03 9.38 -0.30
N PHE A 187 18.73 8.16 0.19
CA PHE A 187 19.34 7.61 1.39
C PHE A 187 20.85 7.44 1.21
N SER A 188 21.27 6.91 0.06
CA SER A 188 22.67 6.59 -0.16
C SER A 188 23.55 7.84 -0.21
N ILE A 189 23.03 8.91 -0.81
CA ILE A 189 23.69 10.23 -0.87
C ILE A 189 23.75 10.87 0.51
N ASP A 190 22.63 10.93 1.23
CA ASP A 190 22.56 11.57 2.56
C ASP A 190 23.49 10.93 3.59
N ASN A 191 23.71 9.62 3.46
CA ASN A 191 24.48 8.83 4.42
C ASN A 191 25.88 8.47 3.92
N GLY A 192 26.25 8.88 2.70
CA GLY A 192 27.53 8.54 2.07
C GLY A 192 27.79 7.04 1.98
N SER A 193 26.74 6.22 1.86
CA SER A 193 26.83 4.76 1.98
C SER A 193 25.77 4.03 1.16
N VAL A 194 25.99 2.73 0.93
CA VAL A 194 25.00 1.86 0.28
C VAL A 194 24.57 0.79 1.27
N ALA A 195 23.29 0.81 1.62
CA ALA A 195 22.68 -0.14 2.53
C ALA A 195 21.65 -0.99 1.79
N MET A 196 21.66 -2.29 2.08
CA MET A 196 20.63 -3.21 1.63
C MET A 196 20.42 -4.29 2.69
N GLY A 197 19.17 -4.56 3.03
CA GLY A 197 18.85 -5.60 3.99
C GLY A 197 17.54 -5.31 4.73
N GLY A 198 16.76 -6.37 4.95
CA GLY A 198 15.55 -6.27 5.79
C GLY A 198 15.92 -5.97 7.24
N PHE A 199 17.01 -6.57 7.74
CA PHE A 199 17.50 -6.35 9.09
C PHE A 199 17.76 -4.85 9.36
N ASP A 200 18.43 -4.15 8.44
CA ASP A 200 18.71 -2.72 8.64
C ASP A 200 17.46 -1.85 8.49
N GLY A 201 16.68 -2.06 7.42
CA GLY A 201 15.42 -1.32 7.24
C GLY A 201 14.43 -1.53 8.38
N GLY A 202 14.39 -2.72 8.98
CA GLY A 202 13.55 -3.02 10.13
C GLY A 202 13.93 -2.21 11.38
N ALA A 203 15.23 -2.04 11.64
CA ALA A 203 15.72 -1.20 12.73
C ALA A 203 15.35 0.27 12.51
N MET A 204 15.51 0.76 11.27
CA MET A 204 15.13 2.12 10.91
C MET A 204 13.64 2.39 11.13
N ILE A 205 12.77 1.44 10.75
CA ILE A 205 11.33 1.55 10.98
C ILE A 205 11.05 1.71 12.48
N LEU A 206 11.64 0.86 13.32
CA LEU A 206 11.42 0.94 14.77
C LEU A 206 11.99 2.22 15.39
N ASP A 207 13.07 2.77 14.87
CA ASP A 207 13.59 4.07 15.29
C ASP A 207 12.63 5.21 14.95
N VAL A 208 11.98 5.16 13.78
CA VAL A 208 10.90 6.10 13.45
C VAL A 208 9.72 5.93 14.41
N VAL A 209 9.31 4.69 14.72
CA VAL A 209 8.24 4.40 15.70
C VAL A 209 8.57 5.04 17.06
N LYS A 210 9.77 4.83 17.59
CA LYS A 210 10.23 5.46 18.85
C LYS A 210 10.10 6.98 18.81
N LYS A 211 10.60 7.60 17.74
CA LYS A 211 10.62 9.07 17.60
C LYS A 211 9.22 9.65 17.49
N VAL A 212 8.33 9.01 16.74
CA VAL A 212 6.93 9.41 16.65
C VAL A 212 6.27 9.34 18.03
N ARG A 213 6.48 8.26 18.78
CA ARG A 213 5.90 8.05 20.11
C ARG A 213 6.45 9.00 21.17
N ALA A 214 7.72 9.39 21.05
CA ALA A 214 8.34 10.40 21.90
C ALA A 214 7.97 11.85 21.52
N SER A 215 7.30 12.06 20.38
CA SER A 215 6.93 13.40 19.90
C SER A 215 5.51 13.82 20.33
N SER A 216 5.18 15.10 20.14
CA SER A 216 3.81 15.61 20.33
C SER A 216 2.79 14.97 19.39
N LEU A 217 3.23 14.36 18.27
CA LEU A 217 2.36 13.65 17.34
C LEU A 217 1.68 12.45 18.00
N ASN A 218 2.26 11.88 19.06
CA ASN A 218 1.67 10.75 19.77
C ASN A 218 0.25 11.05 20.28
N GLN A 219 -0.08 12.31 20.60
CA GLN A 219 -1.43 12.71 21.02
C GLN A 219 -2.47 12.54 19.92
N LYS A 220 -2.05 12.50 18.64
CA LYS A 220 -2.92 12.26 17.48
C LYS A 220 -2.96 10.78 17.07
N ILE A 221 -2.25 9.90 17.76
CA ILE A 221 -2.02 8.52 17.30
C ILE A 221 -2.58 7.53 18.31
N THR A 222 -3.57 6.74 17.88
CA THR A 222 -4.15 5.69 18.73
C THR A 222 -3.31 4.42 18.72
N SER A 223 -2.96 3.95 17.52
CA SER A 223 -2.14 2.76 17.28
C SER A 223 -1.12 3.04 16.18
N ILE A 224 -0.03 2.26 16.15
CA ILE A 224 0.95 2.31 15.06
C ILE A 224 0.94 0.96 14.35
N HIS A 225 0.84 1.00 13.03
CA HIS A 225 0.89 -0.15 12.15
C HIS A 225 2.02 0.04 11.15
N VAL A 226 2.60 -1.04 10.68
CA VAL A 226 3.71 -0.99 9.72
C VAL A 226 3.34 -1.79 8.49
N THR A 227 3.55 -1.21 7.31
CA THR A 227 3.38 -1.91 6.04
C THR A 227 4.54 -1.66 5.10
N GLY A 228 4.71 -2.54 4.12
CA GLY A 228 5.75 -2.40 3.13
C GLY A 228 5.40 -3.17 1.88
N VAL A 229 6.18 -2.91 0.82
CA VAL A 229 6.08 -3.62 -0.45
C VAL A 229 7.46 -4.06 -0.93
N SER A 230 7.58 -5.25 -1.52
CA SER A 230 8.83 -5.74 -2.12
C SER A 230 9.98 -5.75 -1.08
N LEU A 231 11.11 -5.09 -1.32
CA LEU A 231 12.19 -4.96 -0.33
C LEU A 231 11.79 -4.15 0.92
N GLY A 232 10.79 -3.26 0.81
CA GLY A 232 10.19 -2.60 1.96
C GLY A 232 9.49 -3.60 2.88
N SER A 233 8.80 -4.60 2.33
CA SER A 233 8.20 -5.70 3.09
C SER A 233 9.21 -6.56 3.82
N HIS A 234 10.42 -6.73 3.26
CA HIS A 234 11.50 -7.40 3.95
C HIS A 234 11.87 -6.66 5.24
N SER A 235 11.92 -5.32 5.17
CA SER A 235 12.16 -4.47 6.33
C SER A 235 11.02 -4.57 7.35
N VAL A 236 9.77 -4.67 6.89
CA VAL A 236 8.60 -4.91 7.76
C VAL A 236 8.68 -6.25 8.49
N LEU A 237 9.11 -7.32 7.82
CA LEU A 237 9.30 -8.62 8.45
C LEU A 237 10.35 -8.55 9.58
N TYR A 238 11.48 -7.87 9.36
CA TYR A 238 12.47 -7.67 10.42
C TYR A 238 12.01 -6.70 11.51
N ALA A 239 11.24 -5.67 11.17
CA ALA A 239 10.64 -4.78 12.17
C ALA A 239 9.69 -5.58 13.10
N SER A 240 8.91 -6.51 12.56
CA SER A 240 8.04 -7.37 13.37
C SER A 240 8.84 -8.33 14.24
N LEU A 241 9.95 -8.86 13.73
CA LEU A 241 10.89 -9.66 14.51
C LEU A 241 11.47 -8.86 15.69
N TYR A 242 12.03 -7.68 15.44
CA TYR A 242 12.65 -6.86 16.48
C TYR A 242 11.64 -6.39 17.53
N ASP A 243 10.46 -5.98 17.12
CA ASP A 243 9.38 -5.58 18.04
C ASP A 243 8.91 -6.75 18.93
N SER A 244 9.12 -7.99 18.48
CA SER A 244 8.83 -9.20 19.27
C SER A 244 9.82 -9.45 20.41
N PHE A 245 11.02 -8.86 20.35
CA PHE A 245 12.04 -8.93 21.40
C PHE A 245 12.13 -7.65 22.23
N ALA A 246 11.42 -6.59 21.84
CA ALA A 246 11.39 -5.36 22.60
C ALA A 246 10.67 -5.61 23.95
N ALA A 247 11.40 -5.48 25.06
CA ALA A 247 10.84 -5.64 26.41
C ALA A 247 9.75 -4.59 26.67
N ASN A 248 8.95 -4.78 27.73
CA ASN A 248 7.74 -4.03 28.14
C ASN A 248 7.85 -2.46 28.22
N GLY A 249 8.92 -1.83 27.73
CA GLY A 249 9.09 -0.37 27.64
C GLY A 249 9.24 0.18 26.21
N PHE A 250 9.16 -0.64 25.16
CA PHE A 250 9.24 -0.16 23.78
C PHE A 250 7.84 0.14 23.23
N PRO A 251 7.63 1.25 22.50
CA PRO A 251 6.33 1.52 21.91
C PRO A 251 5.94 0.40 20.94
N THR A 252 4.88 -0.30 21.28
CA THR A 252 4.42 -1.49 20.57
C THR A 252 3.78 -1.11 19.23
N VAL A 253 4.19 -1.82 18.18
CA VAL A 253 3.48 -1.81 16.89
C VAL A 253 2.32 -2.81 16.98
N SER A 254 1.13 -2.36 16.58
CA SER A 254 -0.11 -3.13 16.71
C SER A 254 -0.25 -4.22 15.65
N SER A 255 0.19 -3.98 14.41
CA SER A 255 0.30 -5.02 13.37
C SER A 255 1.28 -4.67 12.25
N PHE A 256 1.68 -5.70 11.52
CA PHE A 256 2.61 -5.63 10.40
C PHE A 256 1.99 -6.27 9.14
N THR A 257 2.06 -5.58 7.99
CA THR A 257 1.55 -6.09 6.71
C THR A 257 2.66 -6.05 5.65
N ALA A 258 3.14 -7.23 5.24
CA ALA A 258 4.22 -7.40 4.28
C ALA A 258 3.67 -7.82 2.90
N VAL A 259 3.74 -6.93 1.91
CA VAL A 259 3.21 -7.16 0.55
C VAL A 259 4.32 -7.59 -0.41
N CYS A 260 4.18 -8.77 -1.02
CA CYS A 260 5.20 -9.53 -1.78
C CYS A 260 6.58 -9.45 -1.13
N PRO A 261 6.73 -10.03 0.08
CA PRO A 261 7.96 -9.90 0.83
C PRO A 261 9.13 -10.61 0.16
N VAL A 262 10.27 -9.92 0.10
CA VAL A 262 11.56 -10.61 0.06
C VAL A 262 11.75 -11.28 1.42
N VAL A 263 12.04 -12.57 1.38
CA VAL A 263 12.27 -13.44 2.55
C VAL A 263 13.72 -13.96 2.53
N ASP A 264 14.24 -14.29 1.35
CA ASP A 264 15.66 -14.60 1.12
C ASP A 264 16.23 -13.56 0.14
N LEU A 265 16.94 -12.58 0.69
CA LEU A 265 17.48 -11.47 -0.11
C LEU A 265 18.51 -11.93 -1.12
N GLN A 266 19.38 -12.87 -0.75
CA GLN A 266 20.40 -13.38 -1.66
C GLN A 266 19.76 -14.06 -2.86
N ALA A 267 18.84 -14.99 -2.60
CA ALA A 267 18.14 -15.70 -3.66
C ALA A 267 17.35 -14.72 -4.55
N SER A 268 16.82 -13.64 -3.98
CA SER A 268 16.12 -12.58 -4.71
C SER A 268 17.06 -11.75 -5.58
N VAL A 269 18.26 -11.39 -5.11
CA VAL A 269 19.28 -10.69 -5.91
C VAL A 269 19.78 -11.58 -7.04
N GLU A 270 20.06 -12.84 -6.76
CA GLU A 270 20.53 -13.82 -7.76
C GLU A 270 19.47 -14.07 -8.84
N ARG A 271 18.19 -14.24 -8.44
CA ARG A 271 17.10 -14.45 -9.40
C ARG A 271 16.66 -13.17 -10.09
N GLY A 272 16.68 -12.02 -9.41
CA GLY A 272 16.24 -10.74 -9.97
C GLY A 272 16.97 -10.37 -11.26
N MET A 273 18.21 -10.82 -11.43
CA MET A 273 18.99 -10.51 -12.63
C MET A 273 18.79 -11.50 -13.79
N THR A 274 18.09 -12.62 -13.57
CA THR A 274 17.75 -13.60 -14.61
C THR A 274 16.40 -13.30 -15.24
N GLY A 275 16.18 -13.77 -16.48
CA GLY A 275 14.96 -13.49 -17.27
C GLY A 275 15.04 -12.18 -18.06
N ALA A 276 14.38 -12.13 -19.23
CA ALA A 276 14.48 -11.01 -20.16
C ALA A 276 13.86 -9.72 -19.59
N LEU A 277 12.60 -9.77 -19.15
CA LEU A 277 11.88 -8.59 -18.65
C LEU A 277 12.42 -8.13 -17.29
N ARG A 278 12.39 -9.02 -16.29
CA ARG A 278 12.86 -8.78 -14.93
C ARG A 278 14.32 -8.33 -14.87
N GLY A 279 15.21 -9.07 -15.54
CA GLY A 279 16.63 -8.73 -15.57
C GLY A 279 16.88 -7.37 -16.23
N SER A 280 16.14 -7.04 -17.29
CA SER A 280 16.23 -5.72 -17.95
C SER A 280 15.82 -4.59 -17.00
N TYR A 281 14.70 -4.75 -16.29
CA TYR A 281 14.23 -3.79 -15.31
C TYR A 281 15.27 -3.53 -14.20
N TYR A 282 15.74 -4.59 -13.53
CA TYR A 282 16.71 -4.42 -12.43
C TYR A 282 18.05 -3.89 -12.92
N ARG A 283 18.54 -4.27 -14.10
CA ARG A 283 19.74 -3.66 -14.71
C ARG A 283 19.56 -2.16 -14.94
N SER A 284 18.43 -1.77 -15.52
CA SER A 284 18.10 -0.36 -15.78
C SER A 284 18.05 0.45 -14.49
N GLN A 285 17.27 -0.01 -13.49
CA GLN A 285 17.17 0.68 -12.20
C GLN A 285 18.51 0.74 -11.46
N THR A 286 19.29 -0.34 -11.48
CA THR A 286 20.63 -0.35 -10.86
C THR A 286 21.57 0.63 -11.55
N ARG A 287 21.53 0.74 -12.88
CA ARG A 287 22.36 1.70 -13.62
C ARG A 287 21.99 3.14 -13.26
N VAL A 288 20.71 3.48 -13.31
CA VAL A 288 20.22 4.82 -12.92
C VAL A 288 20.62 5.15 -11.48
N PHE A 289 20.51 4.18 -10.57
CA PHE A 289 20.98 4.32 -9.19
C PHE A 289 22.48 4.63 -9.14
N LEU A 290 23.33 3.81 -9.77
CA LEU A 290 24.78 3.99 -9.77
C LEU A 290 25.20 5.32 -10.38
N GLU A 291 24.60 5.74 -11.49
CA GLU A 291 24.86 7.04 -12.11
C GLU A 291 24.60 8.20 -11.14
N GLN A 292 23.58 8.07 -10.29
CA GLN A 292 23.24 9.08 -9.28
C GLN A 292 24.17 9.06 -8.08
N VAL A 293 24.61 7.89 -7.62
CA VAL A 293 25.29 7.76 -6.32
C VAL A 293 26.81 7.61 -6.39
N THR A 294 27.36 7.11 -7.49
CA THR A 294 28.80 6.73 -7.56
C THR A 294 29.74 7.91 -7.34
N ARG A 295 29.32 9.14 -7.65
CA ARG A 295 30.12 10.35 -7.41
C ARG A 295 30.09 10.85 -5.96
N HIS A 296 29.11 10.39 -5.18
CA HIS A 296 28.90 10.83 -3.79
C HIS A 296 29.41 9.83 -2.77
N ILE A 297 29.67 8.58 -3.18
CA ILE A 297 29.98 7.47 -2.28
C ILE A 297 31.34 6.89 -2.65
N PRO A 298 32.41 7.15 -1.85
CA PRO A 298 33.78 6.76 -2.20
C PRO A 298 33.96 5.27 -2.51
N ILE A 299 33.27 4.41 -1.76
CA ILE A 299 33.37 2.96 -1.99
C ILE A 299 32.82 2.53 -3.35
N LEU A 300 31.79 3.21 -3.85
CA LEU A 300 31.27 2.93 -5.18
C LEU A 300 32.16 3.48 -6.28
N SER A 301 32.88 4.58 -6.02
CA SER A 301 33.90 5.07 -6.96
C SER A 301 35.03 4.05 -7.11
N ALA A 302 35.47 3.42 -6.01
CA ALA A 302 36.46 2.35 -6.05
C ALA A 302 35.97 1.09 -6.79
N LEU A 303 34.68 0.76 -6.66
CA LEU A 303 34.04 -0.36 -7.36
C LEU A 303 33.62 -0.03 -8.80
N ALA A 304 33.72 1.22 -9.24
CA ALA A 304 33.22 1.65 -10.55
C ALA A 304 33.78 0.83 -11.73
N PRO A 305 35.10 0.49 -11.78
CA PRO A 305 35.63 -0.37 -12.84
C PRO A 305 34.96 -1.75 -12.86
N SER A 306 34.82 -2.39 -11.69
CA SER A 306 34.15 -3.69 -11.56
C SER A 306 32.67 -3.62 -11.93
N LEU A 307 31.97 -2.56 -11.52
CA LEU A 307 30.56 -2.35 -11.84
C LEU A 307 30.35 -2.14 -13.35
N GLN A 308 31.24 -1.41 -14.02
CA GLN A 308 31.21 -1.23 -15.48
C GLN A 308 31.55 -2.54 -16.22
N ALA A 309 32.58 -3.26 -15.76
CA ALA A 309 33.02 -4.52 -16.35
C ALA A 309 32.03 -5.68 -16.13
N SER A 310 31.18 -5.59 -15.10
CA SER A 310 30.19 -6.63 -14.74
C SER A 310 29.14 -6.91 -15.83
N GLY A 311 29.07 -6.05 -16.84
CA GLY A 311 28.13 -6.12 -17.96
C GLY A 311 26.69 -6.23 -17.46
N ASN A 312 26.20 -7.45 -17.37
CA ASN A 312 24.81 -7.77 -17.06
C ASN A 312 24.49 -7.92 -15.57
N ASN A 313 25.46 -7.78 -14.65
CA ASN A 313 25.18 -8.02 -13.22
C ASN A 313 25.78 -7.01 -12.19
N PRO A 314 25.53 -5.70 -12.35
CA PRO A 314 26.01 -4.70 -11.40
C PRO A 314 25.37 -4.84 -10.00
N LEU A 315 24.12 -5.32 -9.92
CA LEU A 315 23.41 -5.49 -8.64
C LEU A 315 24.10 -6.52 -7.73
N ARG A 316 24.61 -7.62 -8.29
CA ARG A 316 25.32 -8.65 -7.52
C ARG A 316 26.64 -8.14 -6.95
N ILE A 317 27.39 -7.34 -7.71
CA ILE A 317 28.63 -6.71 -7.21
C ILE A 317 28.30 -5.70 -6.12
N LEU A 318 27.32 -4.84 -6.39
CA LEU A 318 26.85 -3.86 -5.40
C LEU A 318 26.47 -4.55 -4.08
N PHE A 319 25.75 -5.66 -4.15
CA PHE A 319 25.33 -6.42 -2.97
C PHE A 319 26.49 -7.15 -2.27
N ASN A 320 27.32 -7.89 -3.00
CA ASN A 320 28.35 -8.74 -2.39
C ASN A 320 29.58 -7.96 -1.92
N GLU A 321 29.88 -6.82 -2.55
CA GLU A 321 31.11 -6.06 -2.28
C GLU A 321 30.77 -4.71 -1.65
N GLY A 322 29.90 -3.91 -2.27
CA GLY A 322 29.55 -2.57 -1.79
C GLY A 322 28.85 -2.60 -0.42
N VAL A 323 27.75 -3.34 -0.32
CA VAL A 323 26.93 -3.43 0.91
C VAL A 323 27.70 -4.14 2.03
N VAL A 324 28.44 -5.22 1.73
CA VAL A 324 29.27 -5.91 2.72
C VAL A 324 30.34 -4.99 3.29
N SER A 325 31.05 -4.27 2.42
CA SER A 325 32.11 -3.35 2.86
C SER A 325 31.55 -2.18 3.69
N TYR A 326 30.36 -1.68 3.34
CA TYR A 326 29.65 -0.70 4.17
C TYR A 326 29.39 -1.25 5.58
N TYR A 327 28.76 -2.42 5.70
CA TYR A 327 28.45 -2.97 7.02
C TYR A 327 29.70 -3.42 7.78
N ASN A 328 30.77 -3.85 7.11
CA ASN A 328 32.04 -4.15 7.76
C ASN A 328 32.59 -2.88 8.45
N GLY A 329 32.61 -1.75 7.74
CA GLY A 329 32.98 -0.45 8.31
C GLY A 329 32.04 0.01 9.44
N PHE A 330 30.75 -0.23 9.32
CA PHE A 330 29.75 0.10 10.35
C PHE A 330 29.95 -0.75 11.63
N ASN A 331 30.11 -2.07 11.48
CA ASN A 331 30.32 -3.02 12.58
C ASN A 331 31.64 -2.80 13.31
N GLY A 332 32.64 -2.19 12.66
CA GLY A 332 33.87 -1.75 13.29
C GLY A 332 33.64 -0.70 14.40
N ARG A 333 32.55 0.06 14.33
CA ARG A 333 32.18 1.09 15.32
C ARG A 333 31.31 0.52 16.44
N ALA A 334 30.29 -0.26 16.10
CA ALA A 334 29.45 -0.96 17.06
C ALA A 334 28.81 -2.19 16.40
N PRO A 335 28.73 -3.36 17.09
CA PRO A 335 27.97 -4.49 16.60
C PRO A 335 26.47 -4.17 16.58
N TRP A 336 25.68 -4.99 15.88
CA TRP A 336 24.23 -4.86 15.87
C TRP A 336 23.67 -4.91 17.30
N ASP A 337 22.72 -4.04 17.63
CA ASP A 337 22.22 -3.86 19.01
C ASP A 337 20.82 -4.43 19.24
N LEU A 338 20.07 -4.75 18.17
CA LEU A 338 18.71 -5.30 18.27
C LEU A 338 18.67 -6.83 18.29
N GLN A 339 18.00 -7.39 19.28
CA GLN A 339 17.66 -8.82 19.36
C GLN A 339 16.74 -9.25 18.21
N PRO A 340 16.88 -10.46 17.64
CA PRO A 340 17.78 -11.55 18.05
C PRO A 340 19.18 -11.47 17.44
N LEU A 341 19.49 -10.36 16.77
CA LEU A 341 20.73 -10.17 16.02
C LEU A 341 21.80 -9.43 16.82
N GLN A 342 21.55 -9.18 18.11
CA GLN A 342 22.49 -8.44 18.97
C GLN A 342 23.88 -9.11 18.97
N GLY A 343 24.92 -8.29 18.83
CA GLY A 343 26.31 -8.74 18.77
C GLY A 343 26.77 -9.28 17.41
N ARG A 344 25.86 -9.46 16.44
CA ARG A 344 26.24 -9.92 15.10
C ARG A 344 27.09 -8.87 14.38
N ARG A 345 28.04 -9.37 13.61
CA ARG A 345 28.89 -8.59 12.69
C ARG A 345 28.72 -9.14 11.28
N ILE A 346 28.73 -8.26 10.30
CA ILE A 346 28.63 -8.54 8.87
C ILE A 346 29.99 -8.20 8.28
N ASN A 347 30.85 -9.21 8.20
CA ASN A 347 32.23 -9.06 7.71
C ASN A 347 32.39 -9.66 6.30
N SER A 348 31.44 -10.50 5.89
CA SER A 348 31.46 -11.23 4.64
C SER A 348 30.10 -11.22 3.95
N SER A 349 30.10 -11.59 2.66
CA SER A 349 28.84 -11.85 1.94
C SER A 349 28.05 -13.00 2.58
N GLN A 350 28.70 -13.98 3.21
CA GLN A 350 28.02 -15.07 3.89
C GLN A 350 27.23 -14.57 5.12
N ASP A 351 27.84 -13.70 5.93
CA ASP A 351 27.16 -13.09 7.09
C ASP A 351 25.92 -12.30 6.62
N LEU A 352 26.08 -11.50 5.55
CA LEU A 352 25.00 -10.71 4.98
C LEU A 352 23.87 -11.60 4.44
N LYS A 353 24.21 -12.74 3.83
CA LYS A 353 23.22 -13.73 3.35
C LYS A 353 22.46 -14.35 4.51
N GLU A 354 23.16 -14.79 5.55
CA GLU A 354 22.55 -15.45 6.70
C GLU A 354 21.62 -14.53 7.48
N ILE A 355 22.06 -13.29 7.74
CA ILE A 355 21.27 -12.32 8.49
C ILE A 355 20.03 -11.84 7.73
N ASN A 356 19.98 -11.99 6.40
CA ASN A 356 18.86 -11.59 5.54
C ASN A 356 17.95 -12.75 5.09
N ARG A 357 18.04 -13.91 5.74
CA ARG A 357 17.15 -15.06 5.51
C ARG A 357 16.04 -15.08 6.57
N PHE A 358 14.99 -14.29 6.34
CA PHE A 358 13.94 -14.07 7.33
C PHE A 358 13.26 -15.35 7.81
N GLN A 359 13.13 -16.38 6.95
CA GLN A 359 12.50 -17.64 7.32
C GLN A 359 13.16 -18.31 8.53
N ASN A 360 14.45 -18.08 8.77
CA ASN A 360 15.18 -18.62 9.93
C ASN A 360 14.69 -18.01 11.26
N TRP A 361 14.05 -16.84 11.19
CA TRP A 361 13.61 -16.05 12.33
C TRP A 361 12.09 -16.06 12.52
N ALA A 362 11.33 -16.58 11.55
CA ALA A 362 9.87 -16.52 11.50
C ALA A 362 9.18 -17.03 12.77
N ARG A 363 9.74 -18.06 13.42
CA ARG A 363 9.21 -18.63 14.68
C ARG A 363 9.26 -17.69 15.89
N PHE A 364 10.07 -16.63 15.83
CA PHE A 364 10.25 -15.68 16.92
C PHE A 364 9.34 -14.45 16.82
N VAL A 365 8.58 -14.32 15.73
CA VAL A 365 7.59 -13.25 15.59
C VAL A 365 6.46 -13.46 16.60
N ARG A 366 6.17 -12.45 17.40
CA ARG A 366 5.15 -12.43 18.45
C ARG A 366 4.07 -11.38 18.21
N ARG A 367 4.18 -10.61 17.14
CA ARG A 367 3.25 -9.54 16.78
C ARG A 367 2.43 -9.94 15.56
N PRO A 368 1.13 -9.55 15.50
CA PRO A 368 0.29 -9.85 14.35
C PRO A 368 0.94 -9.37 13.05
N THR A 369 1.32 -10.34 12.22
CA THR A 369 2.02 -10.12 10.96
C THR A 369 1.33 -10.90 9.85
N LEU A 370 0.89 -10.20 8.81
CA LEU A 370 0.32 -10.79 7.60
C LEU A 370 1.25 -10.57 6.41
N ALA A 371 1.68 -11.65 5.78
CA ALA A 371 2.41 -11.64 4.52
C ALA A 371 1.49 -12.02 3.35
N LEU A 372 1.49 -11.20 2.31
CA LEU A 372 0.67 -11.37 1.11
C LEU A 372 1.61 -11.52 -0.08
N TYR A 373 1.36 -12.47 -0.96
CA TYR A 373 2.18 -12.62 -2.18
C TYR A 373 1.34 -13.08 -3.35
N THR A 374 1.87 -12.90 -4.57
CA THR A 374 1.22 -13.41 -5.78
C THR A 374 2.03 -14.58 -6.35
N HIS A 375 1.37 -15.63 -6.81
CA HIS A 375 2.03 -16.83 -7.36
C HIS A 375 2.77 -16.54 -8.67
N ASP A 376 2.33 -15.51 -9.40
CA ASP A 376 2.88 -15.03 -10.66
C ASP A 376 3.89 -13.88 -10.48
N ASP A 377 4.39 -13.61 -9.26
CA ASP A 377 5.38 -12.55 -9.05
C ASP A 377 6.71 -12.91 -9.72
N GLU A 378 7.03 -12.22 -10.81
CA GLU A 378 8.29 -12.44 -11.50
C GLU A 378 9.45 -11.82 -10.73
N PHE A 379 9.25 -10.71 -10.01
CA PHE A 379 10.32 -9.91 -9.43
C PHE A 379 10.75 -10.41 -8.05
N VAL A 380 9.80 -10.78 -7.19
CA VAL A 380 10.04 -11.42 -5.88
C VAL A 380 9.55 -12.85 -5.96
N VAL A 381 10.32 -13.69 -6.65
CA VAL A 381 9.91 -15.04 -7.04
C VAL A 381 9.43 -15.85 -5.82
N PRO A 382 8.16 -16.31 -5.79
CA PRO A 382 7.58 -16.93 -4.60
C PRO A 382 8.32 -18.17 -4.11
N THR A 383 8.81 -19.00 -5.04
CA THR A 383 9.47 -20.28 -4.72
C THR A 383 10.68 -20.13 -3.81
N VAL A 384 11.40 -19.01 -3.90
CA VAL A 384 12.56 -18.70 -3.05
C VAL A 384 12.24 -17.74 -1.91
N ASN A 385 11.05 -17.12 -1.93
CA ASN A 385 10.58 -16.18 -0.92
C ASN A 385 9.35 -16.71 -0.18
N SER A 386 8.15 -16.24 -0.51
CA SER A 386 6.92 -16.51 0.25
C SER A 386 6.58 -17.99 0.38
N THR A 387 6.73 -18.80 -0.68
CA THR A 387 6.51 -20.26 -0.60
C THR A 387 7.52 -20.94 0.33
N ARG A 388 8.75 -20.39 0.43
CA ARG A 388 9.75 -20.87 1.39
C ARG A 388 9.35 -20.51 2.82
N LEU A 389 8.78 -19.33 3.03
CA LEU A 389 8.22 -18.93 4.33
C LEU A 389 7.04 -19.82 4.75
N VAL A 390 6.10 -20.10 3.83
CA VAL A 390 4.97 -21.04 4.06
C VAL A 390 5.49 -22.40 4.50
N ARG A 391 6.49 -22.97 3.81
CA ARG A 391 7.11 -24.25 4.20
C ARG A 391 7.75 -24.18 5.59
N SER A 392 8.45 -23.08 5.90
CA SER A 392 9.06 -22.88 7.22
C SER A 392 8.01 -22.85 8.34
N LEU A 393 6.86 -22.23 8.09
CA LEU A 393 5.75 -22.15 9.04
C LEU A 393 4.98 -23.48 9.15
N GLY A 394 4.91 -24.27 8.08
CA GLY A 394 4.39 -25.64 8.16
C GLY A 394 5.24 -26.55 9.05
N ALA A 395 6.56 -26.35 9.08
CA ALA A 395 7.47 -27.09 9.94
C ALA A 395 7.48 -26.57 11.39
N VAL A 396 7.39 -25.24 11.58
CA VAL A 396 7.33 -24.61 12.91
C VAL A 396 6.21 -23.55 12.89
N PRO A 397 4.98 -23.93 13.25
CA PRO A 397 3.84 -23.02 13.22
C PRO A 397 4.03 -21.77 14.06
N ASN A 398 3.53 -20.65 13.57
CA ASN A 398 3.50 -19.39 14.31
C ASN A 398 2.13 -18.72 14.16
N ARG A 399 1.39 -18.64 15.27
CA ARG A 399 0.05 -18.03 15.33
C ARG A 399 0.05 -16.52 15.09
N GLN A 400 1.21 -15.86 15.19
CA GLN A 400 1.35 -14.42 14.98
C GLN A 400 1.81 -14.07 13.57
N LEU A 401 2.11 -15.06 12.72
CA LEU A 401 2.57 -14.84 11.36
C LEU A 401 1.75 -15.68 10.36
N GLY A 402 0.88 -15.00 9.62
CA GLY A 402 0.10 -15.57 8.52
C GLY A 402 0.73 -15.28 7.17
N VAL A 403 0.67 -16.24 6.24
CA VAL A 403 1.10 -16.04 4.84
C VAL A 403 -0.01 -16.53 3.92
N THR A 404 -0.51 -15.68 3.03
CA THR A 404 -1.53 -16.06 2.04
C THR A 404 -1.11 -15.64 0.64
N GLY A 405 -1.39 -16.52 -0.32
CA GLY A 405 -1.07 -16.37 -1.72
C GLY A 405 -2.31 -16.05 -2.55
N VAL A 406 -2.10 -15.30 -3.63
CA VAL A 406 -3.12 -15.07 -4.65
C VAL A 406 -2.56 -15.44 -6.02
N ALA A 407 -3.40 -15.94 -6.93
CA ALA A 407 -2.95 -16.46 -8.22
C ALA A 407 -2.24 -15.40 -9.09
N HIS A 408 -2.71 -14.15 -9.07
CA HIS A 408 -2.32 -13.10 -10.02
C HIS A 408 -1.89 -11.79 -9.34
N GLY A 409 -1.26 -10.87 -10.07
CA GLY A 409 -0.90 -9.54 -9.55
C GLY A 409 0.58 -9.29 -9.42
N ASN A 410 1.37 -9.83 -10.36
CA ASN A 410 2.80 -9.62 -10.57
C ASN A 410 3.38 -8.43 -9.81
N HIS A 411 4.33 -8.73 -8.94
CA HIS A 411 5.07 -7.75 -8.16
C HIS A 411 4.18 -6.73 -7.43
N CYS A 412 3.17 -7.23 -6.73
CA CYS A 412 2.25 -6.48 -5.88
C CYS A 412 1.25 -5.59 -6.62
N ALA A 413 1.06 -5.78 -7.92
CA ALA A 413 -0.04 -5.21 -8.69
C ALA A 413 -1.40 -5.86 -8.35
N MET A 414 -1.62 -6.32 -7.12
CA MET A 414 -2.87 -6.95 -6.66
C MET A 414 -4.08 -6.01 -6.80
N ALA A 415 -3.90 -4.71 -6.61
CA ALA A 415 -4.96 -3.73 -6.86
C ALA A 415 -5.41 -3.71 -8.34
N ALA A 416 -4.46 -3.89 -9.26
CA ALA A 416 -4.74 -4.01 -10.69
C ALA A 416 -5.34 -5.38 -11.05
N SER A 417 -5.00 -6.46 -10.34
CA SER A 417 -5.48 -7.84 -10.59
C SER A 417 -6.76 -8.27 -9.86
N TYR A 418 -7.10 -7.72 -8.70
CA TYR A 418 -8.26 -8.14 -7.89
C TYR A 418 -9.25 -7.03 -7.60
N GLY A 419 -8.93 -5.81 -8.02
CA GLY A 419 -9.76 -4.64 -7.79
C GLY A 419 -9.14 -3.72 -6.78
N TRP A 420 -9.19 -2.44 -7.13
CA TRP A 420 -8.69 -1.38 -6.27
C TRP A 420 -9.40 -1.42 -4.91
N ARG A 421 -10.75 -1.51 -4.90
CA ARG A 421 -11.55 -1.60 -3.68
C ARG A 421 -11.22 -2.82 -2.83
N ASN A 422 -11.11 -4.00 -3.44
CA ASN A 422 -10.75 -5.22 -2.71
C ASN A 422 -9.36 -5.07 -2.08
N TYR A 423 -8.37 -4.60 -2.83
CA TYR A 423 -7.04 -4.44 -2.25
C TYR A 423 -6.98 -3.35 -1.16
N THR A 424 -7.65 -2.22 -1.35
CA THR A 424 -7.82 -1.20 -0.30
C THR A 424 -8.48 -1.78 0.95
N ALA A 425 -9.59 -2.49 0.79
CA ALA A 425 -10.30 -3.13 1.89
C ALA A 425 -9.45 -4.17 2.62
N LEU A 426 -8.53 -4.85 1.92
CA LEU A 426 -7.63 -5.82 2.49
C LEU A 426 -6.60 -5.14 3.41
N LEU A 427 -5.92 -4.11 2.89
CA LEU A 427 -4.94 -3.36 3.67
C LEU A 427 -5.60 -2.66 4.88
N ARG A 428 -6.70 -1.93 4.62
CA ARG A 428 -7.47 -1.23 5.65
C ARG A 428 -8.05 -2.20 6.68
N GLY A 429 -8.60 -3.32 6.22
CA GLY A 429 -9.27 -4.30 7.06
C GLY A 429 -8.30 -4.99 8.03
N HIS A 430 -7.08 -5.32 7.59
CA HIS A 430 -6.03 -5.87 8.48
C HIS A 430 -5.63 -4.86 9.56
N ILE A 431 -5.35 -3.61 9.19
CA ILE A 431 -5.03 -2.55 10.17
C ILE A 431 -6.17 -2.38 11.19
N LEU A 432 -7.41 -2.26 10.71
CA LEU A 432 -8.58 -2.11 11.58
C LEU A 432 -8.84 -3.33 12.47
N ALA A 433 -8.47 -4.55 12.04
CA ALA A 433 -8.59 -5.74 12.87
C ALA A 433 -7.74 -5.67 14.15
N HIS A 434 -6.66 -4.89 14.13
CA HIS A 434 -5.73 -4.70 15.25
C HIS A 434 -5.78 -3.29 15.84
N THR A 435 -6.90 -2.58 15.63
CA THR A 435 -7.12 -1.20 16.09
C THR A 435 -8.28 -1.18 17.09
N ALA A 436 -8.13 -0.50 18.23
CA ALA A 436 -9.19 -0.39 19.25
C ALA A 436 -10.41 0.39 18.73
N GLU A 437 -10.19 1.37 17.86
CA GLU A 437 -11.22 2.24 17.27
C GLU A 437 -12.10 1.56 16.22
N ARG A 438 -11.89 0.27 15.90
CA ARG A 438 -12.67 -0.46 14.90
C ARG A 438 -14.18 -0.33 15.10
N ALA A 439 -14.65 -0.48 16.34
CA ALA A 439 -16.08 -0.37 16.65
C ALA A 439 -16.63 1.02 16.33
N SER A 440 -15.88 2.07 16.66
CA SER A 440 -16.23 3.45 16.34
C SER A 440 -16.25 3.68 14.83
N TYR A 441 -15.31 3.08 14.09
CA TYR A 441 -15.26 3.17 12.63
C TYR A 441 -16.49 2.57 11.97
N LEU A 442 -16.96 1.43 12.47
CA LEU A 442 -18.15 0.76 11.94
C LEU A 442 -19.46 1.45 12.32
N ARG A 443 -19.52 2.12 13.47
CA ARG A 443 -20.72 2.84 13.94
C ARG A 443 -20.95 4.15 13.20
N LEU A 444 -19.88 4.80 12.76
CA LEU A 444 -19.98 6.00 11.93
C LEU A 444 -20.39 5.55 10.53
N SER A 445 -21.67 5.45 10.27
CA SER A 445 -22.20 5.29 8.92
C SER A 445 -23.46 6.12 8.76
N ALA A 446 -23.61 6.71 7.58
CA ALA A 446 -24.83 7.39 7.16
C ALA A 446 -25.56 6.50 6.16
N THR A 447 -26.89 6.46 6.26
CA THR A 447 -27.75 5.81 5.26
C THR A 447 -28.45 6.93 4.49
N ILE A 448 -28.19 7.01 3.19
CA ILE A 448 -28.75 8.01 2.28
C ILE A 448 -29.81 7.30 1.45
N PRO A 449 -31.07 7.79 1.42
CA PRO A 449 -32.11 7.19 0.59
C PRO A 449 -31.71 7.14 -0.88
N PHE A 450 -32.09 6.08 -1.59
CA PHE A 450 -31.82 5.98 -3.01
C PHE A 450 -32.72 6.95 -3.78
N VAL A 451 -32.12 7.81 -4.60
CA VAL A 451 -32.84 8.83 -5.37
C VAL A 451 -32.91 8.38 -6.82
N ALA A 452 -33.94 7.60 -7.15
CA ALA A 452 -34.31 7.29 -8.52
C ALA A 452 -35.82 7.41 -8.67
N ARG A 453 -36.29 7.92 -9.81
CA ARG A 453 -37.73 7.94 -10.09
C ARG A 453 -38.18 6.51 -10.39
N PRO A 454 -39.43 6.15 -10.06
CA PRO A 454 -40.02 4.91 -10.55
C PRO A 454 -39.85 4.81 -12.08
N GLY A 455 -39.26 3.72 -12.56
CA GLY A 455 -38.97 3.52 -13.98
C GLY A 455 -37.55 3.93 -14.44
N ASP A 456 -36.79 4.70 -13.66
CA ASP A 456 -35.39 5.03 -13.97
C ASP A 456 -34.47 3.80 -13.86
N PHE A 457 -34.95 2.77 -13.16
CA PHE A 457 -34.23 1.53 -12.92
C PHE A 457 -35.14 0.32 -13.18
N PRO A 458 -35.45 0.00 -14.46
CA PRO A 458 -36.31 -1.11 -14.85
C PRO A 458 -35.56 -2.43 -14.68
N LEU A 459 -35.28 -2.82 -13.43
CA LEU A 459 -34.79 -4.15 -13.10
C LEU A 459 -35.96 -5.12 -13.17
N GLY A 460 -35.92 -6.03 -14.15
CA GLY A 460 -36.87 -7.15 -14.20
C GLY A 460 -36.72 -8.08 -13.00
N SER A 461 -37.65 -9.02 -12.85
CA SER A 461 -37.69 -10.02 -11.75
C SER A 461 -36.54 -11.01 -11.73
N GLN A 462 -35.50 -10.84 -12.54
CA GLN A 462 -34.29 -11.67 -12.52
C GLN A 462 -33.03 -10.81 -12.62
N GLY A 463 -33.19 -9.49 -12.65
CA GLY A 463 -32.06 -8.59 -12.76
C GLY A 463 -31.37 -8.41 -11.42
N ARG A 464 -30.10 -7.98 -11.48
CA ARG A 464 -29.26 -7.72 -10.30
C ARG A 464 -28.32 -6.56 -10.52
N VAL A 465 -28.03 -5.78 -9.48
CA VAL A 465 -26.96 -4.76 -9.51
C VAL A 465 -25.63 -5.51 -9.44
N VAL A 466 -24.77 -5.38 -10.45
CA VAL A 466 -23.51 -6.14 -10.52
C VAL A 466 -22.27 -5.31 -10.28
N ALA A 467 -22.38 -3.98 -10.40
CA ALA A 467 -21.30 -3.04 -10.16
C ALA A 467 -21.85 -1.64 -9.87
N TYR A 468 -21.06 -0.81 -9.19
CA TYR A 468 -21.37 0.60 -8.98
C TYR A 468 -20.13 1.47 -8.81
N GLY A 469 -20.28 2.77 -9.03
CA GLY A 469 -19.23 3.76 -8.86
C GLY A 469 -19.74 5.15 -8.57
N TRP A 470 -18.94 5.93 -7.88
CA TRP A 470 -19.16 7.34 -7.61
C TRP A 470 -18.19 8.19 -8.43
N GLU A 471 -18.72 9.29 -8.95
CA GLU A 471 -17.99 10.28 -9.73
C GLU A 471 -18.37 11.70 -9.27
N LEU A 472 -17.37 12.47 -8.88
CA LEU A 472 -17.47 13.89 -8.62
C LEU A 472 -16.70 14.68 -9.69
N GLN A 473 -17.15 15.90 -9.94
CA GLN A 473 -16.49 16.85 -10.83
C GLN A 473 -16.16 18.14 -10.06
N ALA A 474 -15.05 18.78 -10.41
CA ALA A 474 -14.65 20.05 -9.80
C ALA A 474 -15.76 21.11 -9.95
N GLY A 475 -16.07 21.81 -8.88
CA GLY A 475 -17.13 22.83 -8.82
C GLY A 475 -18.56 22.28 -8.81
N SER A 476 -18.77 20.96 -8.94
CA SER A 476 -20.11 20.37 -8.97
C SER A 476 -20.68 20.19 -7.57
N ALA A 477 -21.88 20.72 -7.35
CA ALA A 477 -22.70 20.42 -6.15
C ALA A 477 -23.41 19.06 -6.23
N GLN A 478 -23.21 18.31 -7.31
CA GLN A 478 -23.77 16.99 -7.54
C GLN A 478 -22.67 15.93 -7.56
N VAL A 479 -22.95 14.78 -6.97
CA VAL A 479 -22.17 13.55 -7.10
C VAL A 479 -23.00 12.52 -7.85
N ARG A 480 -22.39 11.87 -8.85
CA ARG A 480 -23.05 10.88 -9.70
C ARG A 480 -22.76 9.47 -9.21
N LEU A 481 -23.80 8.70 -8.92
CA LEU A 481 -23.75 7.25 -8.77
C LEU A 481 -23.98 6.63 -10.14
N ARG A 482 -23.07 5.78 -10.59
CA ARG A 482 -23.21 4.90 -11.75
C ARG A 482 -23.49 3.49 -11.24
N LEU A 483 -24.50 2.84 -11.79
CA LEU A 483 -24.88 1.47 -11.48
C LEU A 483 -24.83 0.67 -12.77
N ARG A 484 -24.26 -0.53 -12.72
CA ARG A 484 -24.41 -1.51 -13.79
C ARG A 484 -25.34 -2.60 -13.29
N ALA A 485 -26.42 -2.87 -14.01
CA ALA A 485 -27.34 -3.94 -13.66
C ALA A 485 -27.32 -5.00 -14.74
N PHE A 486 -27.24 -6.27 -14.37
CA PHE A 486 -27.39 -7.38 -15.29
C PHE A 486 -28.86 -7.74 -15.45
N GLN A 487 -29.34 -7.88 -16.69
CA GLN A 487 -30.72 -8.23 -17.00
C GLN A 487 -30.77 -9.48 -17.90
N PRO A 488 -31.24 -10.64 -17.40
CA PRO A 488 -31.29 -11.87 -18.17
C PRO A 488 -32.57 -11.98 -19.03
N ILE A 489 -32.97 -10.89 -19.71
CA ILE A 489 -34.22 -10.84 -20.47
C ILE A 489 -34.08 -11.58 -21.81
N ALA A 490 -32.91 -11.47 -22.48
CA ALA A 490 -32.65 -12.22 -23.70
C ALA A 490 -32.03 -13.60 -23.40
N ARG A 491 -32.40 -14.61 -24.19
CA ARG A 491 -31.78 -15.96 -24.13
C ARG A 491 -30.26 -15.91 -24.23
N GLU A 492 -29.70 -14.93 -24.94
CA GLU A 492 -28.26 -14.71 -25.03
C GLU A 492 -27.64 -14.26 -23.70
N CYS A 493 -28.31 -13.37 -22.96
CA CYS A 493 -27.86 -12.94 -21.64
C CYS A 493 -27.89 -14.10 -20.64
N GLN A 494 -28.93 -14.95 -20.69
CA GLN A 494 -29.07 -16.13 -19.83
C GLN A 494 -27.94 -17.15 -20.04
N ARG A 495 -27.58 -17.44 -21.30
CA ARG A 495 -26.46 -18.36 -21.61
C ARG A 495 -25.11 -17.88 -21.07
N ARG A 496 -24.99 -16.57 -20.82
CA ARG A 496 -23.78 -15.93 -20.31
C ARG A 496 -23.93 -15.48 -18.86
N GLU A 497 -24.92 -15.98 -18.12
CA GLU A 497 -25.13 -15.58 -16.72
C GLU A 497 -23.91 -15.90 -15.82
N ASN A 498 -23.23 -17.00 -16.11
CA ASN A 498 -21.98 -17.40 -15.44
C ASN A 498 -20.75 -16.64 -15.98
N ASP A 499 -20.94 -15.81 -17.01
CA ASP A 499 -19.91 -15.01 -17.65
C ASP A 499 -20.37 -13.55 -17.85
N LEU A 500 -20.61 -12.88 -16.72
CA LEU A 500 -21.11 -11.50 -16.65
C LEU A 500 -20.22 -10.48 -17.38
N ASN A 501 -18.98 -10.85 -17.71
CA ASN A 501 -18.00 -9.96 -18.31
C ASN A 501 -18.00 -10.00 -19.84
N LEU A 502 -18.31 -11.16 -20.42
CA LEU A 502 -18.54 -11.33 -21.85
C LEU A 502 -19.98 -10.98 -22.25
N THR A 503 -20.74 -10.41 -21.33
CA THR A 503 -22.14 -10.11 -21.58
C THR A 503 -22.23 -8.84 -22.44
N PRO A 504 -22.98 -8.87 -23.57
CA PRO A 504 -23.20 -7.69 -24.39
C PRO A 504 -23.64 -6.47 -23.55
N PRO A 505 -23.28 -5.23 -23.96
CA PRO A 505 -23.71 -4.02 -23.25
C PRO A 505 -25.22 -4.00 -22.96
N ASP A 506 -26.03 -4.50 -23.89
CA ASP A 506 -27.49 -4.59 -23.77
C ASP A 506 -27.98 -5.47 -22.63
N CYS A 507 -27.19 -6.46 -22.22
CA CYS A 507 -27.51 -7.33 -21.08
C CYS A 507 -27.04 -6.73 -19.74
N SER A 508 -26.27 -5.64 -19.79
CA SER A 508 -25.69 -5.03 -18.59
C SER A 508 -25.80 -3.50 -18.62
N PRO A 509 -27.03 -2.95 -18.77
CA PRO A 509 -27.24 -1.51 -18.88
C PRO A 509 -26.64 -0.75 -17.69
N GLU A 510 -26.08 0.42 -18.01
CA GLU A 510 -25.65 1.38 -17.00
C GLU A 510 -26.75 2.40 -16.72
N PHE A 511 -26.98 2.62 -15.44
CA PHE A 511 -27.91 3.62 -14.91
C PHE A 511 -27.11 4.64 -14.11
N SER A 512 -27.67 5.84 -13.97
CA SER A 512 -27.06 6.83 -13.10
C SER A 512 -28.07 7.63 -12.32
N ALA A 513 -27.75 7.85 -11.06
CA ALA A 513 -28.45 8.76 -10.16
C ALA A 513 -27.52 9.90 -9.76
N SER A 514 -28.07 11.10 -9.58
CA SER A 514 -27.33 12.27 -9.12
C SER A 514 -27.82 12.69 -7.74
N TYR A 515 -26.89 12.91 -6.84
CA TYR A 515 -27.16 13.29 -5.46
C TYR A 515 -26.51 14.63 -5.14
N PRO A 516 -27.18 15.52 -4.39
CA PRO A 516 -26.52 16.68 -3.83
C PRO A 516 -25.36 16.27 -2.93
N VAL A 517 -24.19 16.88 -3.10
CA VAL A 517 -23.01 16.62 -2.25
C VAL A 517 -23.30 16.87 -0.77
N SER A 518 -24.23 17.78 -0.46
CA SER A 518 -24.68 18.08 0.91
C SER A 518 -25.28 16.86 1.64
N MET A 519 -25.83 15.87 0.92
CA MET A 519 -26.29 14.61 1.52
C MET A 519 -25.16 13.78 2.13
N PHE A 520 -23.91 14.04 1.74
CA PHE A 520 -22.71 13.36 2.22
C PHE A 520 -21.91 14.22 3.21
N SER A 521 -22.47 15.32 3.71
CA SER A 521 -21.80 16.22 4.66
C SER A 521 -21.41 15.54 5.98
N ALA A 522 -22.22 14.58 6.45
CA ALA A 522 -21.88 13.74 7.62
C ALA A 522 -20.67 12.83 7.37
N ALA A 523 -20.37 12.56 6.10
CA ALA A 523 -19.14 11.90 5.66
C ALA A 523 -18.06 12.92 5.27
N GLY A 524 -18.16 14.18 5.66
CA GLY A 524 -17.14 15.20 5.39
C GLY A 524 -16.96 15.58 3.92
N LEU A 525 -17.88 15.19 3.03
CA LEU A 525 -17.83 15.61 1.63
C LEU A 525 -18.29 17.06 1.48
N ARG A 526 -17.62 17.78 0.58
CA ARG A 526 -17.95 19.15 0.16
C ARG A 526 -17.79 19.28 -1.35
N VAL A 527 -18.26 20.39 -1.91
CA VAL A 527 -18.06 20.69 -3.33
C VAL A 527 -16.55 20.73 -3.60
N PRO A 528 -16.00 19.88 -4.48
CA PRO A 528 -14.57 19.83 -4.69
C PRO A 528 -14.11 21.05 -5.47
N ASN A 529 -13.03 21.69 -5.05
CA ASN A 529 -12.52 22.91 -5.70
C ASN A 529 -11.62 22.63 -6.89
N SER A 530 -11.19 21.37 -7.06
CA SER A 530 -10.26 20.95 -8.11
C SER A 530 -10.54 19.53 -8.59
N SER A 531 -10.02 19.18 -9.76
CA SER A 531 -10.11 17.80 -10.27
C SER A 531 -9.38 16.82 -9.36
N PHE A 532 -8.29 17.22 -8.71
CA PHE A 532 -7.60 16.37 -7.73
C PHE A 532 -8.53 16.00 -6.57
N GLU A 533 -9.17 17.02 -5.97
CA GLU A 533 -10.09 16.85 -4.85
C GLU A 533 -11.31 16.00 -5.24
N ALA A 534 -11.92 16.29 -6.39
CA ALA A 534 -13.03 15.51 -6.94
C ALA A 534 -12.66 14.03 -7.10
N ASN A 535 -11.47 13.74 -7.63
CA ASN A 535 -10.99 12.38 -7.80
C ASN A 535 -10.71 11.68 -6.46
N THR A 536 -10.14 12.39 -5.48
CA THR A 536 -9.91 11.88 -4.12
C THR A 536 -11.24 11.54 -3.42
N MET A 537 -12.24 12.43 -3.49
CA MET A 537 -13.57 12.17 -2.94
C MET A 537 -14.28 11.01 -3.64
N SER A 538 -14.14 10.91 -4.97
CA SER A 538 -14.71 9.81 -5.77
C SER A 538 -14.12 8.46 -5.33
N ARG A 539 -12.78 8.37 -5.25
CA ARG A 539 -12.07 7.19 -4.72
C ARG A 539 -12.52 6.84 -3.31
N TRP A 540 -12.61 7.84 -2.44
CA TRP A 540 -13.03 7.62 -1.06
C TRP A 540 -14.44 7.04 -0.97
N LEU A 541 -15.43 7.60 -1.70
CA LEU A 541 -16.78 7.06 -1.74
C LEU A 541 -16.81 5.63 -2.29
N ASN A 542 -16.05 5.38 -3.35
CA ASN A 542 -15.90 4.05 -3.93
C ASN A 542 -15.35 3.04 -2.92
N ALA A 543 -14.41 3.43 -2.05
CA ALA A 543 -13.86 2.56 -1.03
C ALA A 543 -14.70 2.44 0.25
N ASN A 544 -15.72 3.28 0.44
CA ASN A 544 -16.41 3.45 1.73
C ASN A 544 -17.94 3.45 1.67
N SER A 545 -18.54 3.18 0.51
CA SER A 545 -19.98 3.09 0.35
C SER A 545 -20.41 1.77 -0.28
N TRP A 546 -21.65 1.35 -0.03
CA TRP A 546 -22.28 0.21 -0.68
C TRP A 546 -23.78 0.40 -0.75
N ILE A 547 -24.42 -0.33 -1.67
CA ILE A 547 -25.84 -0.18 -1.98
C ILE A 547 -26.64 -1.16 -1.13
N LEU A 548 -27.73 -0.67 -0.56
CA LEU A 548 -28.65 -1.42 0.27
C LEU A 548 -29.99 -1.66 -0.42
N GLY A 549 -30.58 -2.82 -0.13
CA GLY A 549 -31.95 -3.18 -0.46
C GLY A 549 -32.96 -2.68 0.57
N PRO A 550 -34.26 -2.98 0.37
CA PRO A 550 -35.33 -2.54 1.27
C PRO A 550 -35.18 -3.06 2.70
N ASN A 551 -34.51 -4.20 2.91
CA ASN A 551 -34.30 -4.79 4.23
C ASN A 551 -32.96 -4.34 4.86
N GLY A 552 -32.24 -3.42 4.23
CA GLY A 552 -30.93 -2.92 4.70
C GLY A 552 -29.76 -3.90 4.47
N GLU A 553 -29.99 -4.95 3.69
CA GLU A 553 -28.99 -5.88 3.16
C GLU A 553 -28.20 -5.26 2.00
N GLU A 554 -26.96 -5.69 1.81
CA GLU A 554 -26.16 -5.26 0.65
C GLU A 554 -26.55 -6.03 -0.60
N ILE A 555 -26.88 -5.35 -1.70
CA ILE A 555 -27.55 -5.98 -2.86
C ILE A 555 -26.66 -6.22 -4.07
N THR A 556 -25.38 -5.83 -4.02
CA THR A 556 -24.46 -6.07 -5.14
C THR A 556 -24.30 -7.58 -5.37
N GLY A 557 -24.61 -8.03 -6.58
CA GLY A 557 -24.63 -9.44 -6.97
C GLY A 557 -25.90 -10.21 -6.57
N GLN A 558 -26.88 -9.58 -5.90
CA GLN A 558 -28.12 -10.24 -5.46
C GLN A 558 -29.25 -10.09 -6.48
N ILE A 559 -30.01 -11.17 -6.69
CA ILE A 559 -31.16 -11.24 -7.60
C ILE A 559 -32.36 -10.52 -6.99
N GLU A 560 -33.19 -9.89 -7.82
CA GLU A 560 -34.53 -9.39 -7.46
C GLU A 560 -34.56 -8.28 -6.39
N THR A 561 -33.42 -7.68 -6.06
CA THR A 561 -33.38 -6.64 -5.02
C THR A 561 -33.10 -5.27 -5.62
N LEU A 562 -34.08 -4.36 -5.50
CA LEU A 562 -33.95 -2.97 -5.93
C LEU A 562 -33.12 -2.16 -4.92
N PRO A 563 -32.29 -1.20 -5.39
CA PRO A 563 -31.66 -0.22 -4.52
C PRO A 563 -32.69 0.60 -3.74
N ALA A 564 -32.58 0.58 -2.42
CA ALA A 564 -33.42 1.39 -1.52
C ALA A 564 -32.62 2.49 -0.82
N ALA A 565 -31.34 2.24 -0.55
CA ALA A 565 -30.46 3.23 0.07
C ALA A 565 -28.99 3.00 -0.31
N VAL A 566 -28.15 3.98 0.02
CA VAL A 566 -26.69 3.88 0.02
C VAL A 566 -26.23 3.99 1.46
N ARG A 567 -25.43 3.03 1.93
CA ARG A 567 -24.69 3.18 3.17
C ARG A 567 -23.32 3.71 2.87
N VAL A 568 -22.91 4.75 3.58
CA VAL A 568 -21.59 5.36 3.49
C VAL A 568 -20.98 5.32 4.88
N ARG A 569 -19.76 4.80 5.04
CA ARG A 569 -19.02 4.97 6.29
C ARG A 569 -18.78 6.45 6.51
N GLY A 570 -18.94 6.97 7.71
CA GLY A 570 -18.59 8.34 8.01
C GLY A 570 -17.12 8.55 7.69
N ALA A 571 -16.80 9.51 6.82
CA ALA A 571 -15.43 9.95 6.74
C ALA A 571 -15.14 10.67 8.04
N TYR A 572 -13.99 10.35 8.59
CA TYR A 572 -13.44 11.09 9.68
C TYR A 572 -12.81 12.38 9.12
N GLU A 573 -13.54 13.22 8.38
CA GLU A 573 -13.03 14.43 7.68
C GLU A 573 -12.16 14.09 6.44
N LEU A 574 -12.56 14.61 5.27
CA LEU A 574 -11.84 14.55 3.99
C LEU A 574 -11.12 15.88 3.70
#